data_AF-A0A820TEL7-F1
#
_entry.id   AF-A0A820TEL7-F1
#
_cell.length_a   1.000
_cell.length_b   1.000
_cell.length_c   1.000
_cell.angle_alpha   90.00
_cell.angle_beta   90.00
_cell.angle_gamma   90.00
#
_symmetry.space_group_name_H-M   'P 1'
#
loop_
_entity.id
_entity.type
_entity.pdbx_description
1 polymer ?
#
loop_
_entity_poly.entity_id
_entity_poly.type
_entity_poly.pdbx_seq_one_letter_code
_entity_poly.pdbx_strand_id
1 'polypeptide(L)'
;TEGVWKLMITNDIKDINESDRETYKEIMLQTEGFLSEDGKVKSNRSDKYNKIIKPIYHEYKLHKEIVQKTDEINEAKKKKIVKEPEPKLAKANKKKIVKEPEPKLAKANKKKIVKEPEPEPESEYESEYDSTSADEEVIGKGLHTIFLPSDPNELVKRHQILFLEMQAGNTGVFNEFHAITDQLMKYGLLDESFFPL
;
A
#
# COMPACT_ATOMS: atom_id res chain seq x y z
N THR A 1 12.20 -14.90 22.64
CA THR A 1 13.47 -14.27 23.08
C THR A 1 13.54 -14.27 24.59
N GLU A 2 14.72 -14.02 25.19
CA GLU A 2 14.90 -13.97 26.64
C GLU A 2 14.09 -12.84 27.30
N GLY A 3 14.00 -11.66 26.65
CA GLY A 3 13.20 -10.53 27.12
C GLY A 3 11.70 -10.85 27.25
N VAL A 4 11.12 -11.59 26.30
CA VAL A 4 9.73 -12.07 26.37
C VAL A 4 9.52 -13.06 27.52
N TRP A 5 10.46 -13.98 27.76
CA TRP A 5 10.41 -14.90 28.90
C TRP A 5 10.48 -14.16 30.24
N LYS A 6 11.38 -13.16 30.35
CA LYS A 6 11.50 -12.26 31.50
C LYS A 6 10.19 -11.50 31.74
N LEU A 7 9.54 -11.01 30.66
CA LEU A 7 8.21 -10.40 30.73
C LEU A 7 7.10 -11.36 31.15
N MET A 8 7.12 -12.63 30.73
CA MET A 8 6.10 -13.59 31.16
C MET A 8 6.19 -13.85 32.67
N ILE A 9 7.39 -14.15 33.15
CA ILE A 9 7.61 -14.69 34.51
C ILE A 9 7.75 -13.58 35.56
N THR A 10 8.42 -12.47 35.23
CA THR A 10 8.79 -11.43 36.22
C THR A 10 7.97 -10.15 36.07
N ASN A 11 8.17 -9.22 37.01
CA ASN A 11 7.66 -7.83 36.93
C ASN A 11 8.73 -6.83 36.49
N ASP A 12 9.96 -7.27 36.26
CA ASP A 12 11.09 -6.39 35.97
C ASP A 12 11.12 -6.03 34.49
N ILE A 13 10.99 -4.72 34.22
CA ILE A 13 10.98 -4.18 32.86
C ILE A 13 12.33 -3.61 32.39
N LYS A 14 13.40 -3.89 33.13
CA LYS A 14 14.76 -3.46 32.78
C LYS A 14 15.27 -4.27 31.58
N ASP A 15 15.92 -3.58 30.65
CA ASP A 15 16.65 -4.18 29.53
C ASP A 15 15.77 -4.94 28.52
N ILE A 16 14.52 -4.47 28.34
CA ILE A 16 13.56 -5.03 27.38
C ILE A 16 13.53 -4.19 26.11
N ASN A 17 13.81 -4.82 24.96
CA ASN A 17 13.76 -4.21 23.64
C ASN A 17 12.33 -4.07 23.12
N GLU A 18 12.10 -3.21 22.12
CA GLU A 18 10.75 -3.00 21.58
C GLU A 18 10.18 -4.26 20.91
N SER A 19 10.99 -5.01 20.16
CA SER A 19 10.59 -6.31 19.59
C SER A 19 10.13 -7.32 20.64
N ASP A 20 10.71 -7.30 21.85
CA ASP A 20 10.23 -8.14 22.97
C ASP A 20 8.86 -7.67 23.48
N ARG A 21 8.60 -6.36 23.49
CA ARG A 21 7.31 -5.78 23.89
C ARG A 21 6.22 -6.08 22.88
N GLU A 22 6.51 -5.98 21.60
CA GLU A 22 5.61 -6.32 20.49
C GLU A 22 5.26 -7.81 20.53
N THR A 23 6.26 -8.69 20.59
CA THR A 23 6.04 -10.14 20.70
C THR A 23 5.23 -10.50 21.94
N TYR A 24 5.53 -9.87 23.09
CA TYR A 24 4.75 -10.07 24.31
C TYR A 24 3.30 -9.59 24.18
N LYS A 25 3.08 -8.43 23.55
CA LYS A 25 1.76 -7.86 23.25
C LYS A 25 0.95 -8.78 22.35
N GLU A 26 1.55 -9.33 21.30
CA GLU A 26 0.88 -10.28 20.41
C GLU A 26 0.43 -11.54 21.17
N ILE A 27 1.32 -12.18 21.92
CA ILE A 27 0.97 -13.38 22.71
C ILE A 27 -0.13 -13.05 23.73
N MET A 28 -0.04 -11.90 24.40
CA MET A 28 -1.05 -11.43 25.35
C MET A 28 -2.43 -11.23 24.70
N LEU A 29 -2.50 -10.67 23.49
CA LEU A 29 -3.75 -10.48 22.75
C LEU A 29 -4.33 -11.80 22.23
N GLN A 30 -3.49 -12.74 21.77
CA GLN A 30 -3.93 -14.05 21.28
C GLN A 30 -4.43 -14.98 22.41
N THR A 31 -3.79 -14.93 23.57
CA THR A 31 -4.11 -15.81 24.72
C THR A 31 -5.11 -15.20 25.70
N GLU A 32 -5.40 -13.90 25.57
CA GLU A 32 -6.15 -13.07 26.53
C GLU A 32 -5.63 -13.17 28.00
N GLY A 33 -4.39 -13.64 28.20
CA GLY A 33 -3.84 -14.05 29.51
C GLY A 33 -3.67 -12.95 30.57
N PHE A 34 -4.05 -11.71 30.25
CA PHE A 34 -4.17 -10.60 31.21
C PHE A 34 -5.58 -10.48 31.84
N LEU A 35 -6.60 -11.14 31.29
CA LEU A 35 -7.97 -11.12 31.80
C LEU A 35 -8.15 -12.08 32.99
N SER A 36 -8.97 -11.66 33.96
CA SER A 36 -9.59 -12.52 34.97
C SER A 36 -10.84 -13.21 34.40
N GLU A 37 -11.38 -14.19 35.13
CA GLU A 37 -12.65 -14.86 34.81
C GLU A 37 -13.81 -13.86 34.59
N ASP A 38 -13.81 -12.73 35.29
CA ASP A 38 -14.76 -11.61 35.13
C ASP A 38 -14.62 -10.81 33.81
N GLY A 39 -13.72 -11.21 32.91
CA GLY A 39 -13.40 -10.48 31.68
C GLY A 39 -12.71 -9.13 31.90
N LYS A 40 -12.14 -8.90 33.09
CA LYS A 40 -11.44 -7.67 33.49
C LYS A 40 -9.99 -7.95 33.83
N VAL A 41 -9.10 -7.02 33.50
CA VAL A 41 -7.71 -7.04 33.96
C VAL A 41 -7.65 -6.85 35.48
N LYS A 42 -6.87 -7.70 36.15
CA LYS A 42 -6.56 -7.55 37.58
C LYS A 42 -5.57 -6.39 37.76
N SER A 43 -5.99 -5.34 38.47
CA SER A 43 -5.14 -4.17 38.69
C SER A 43 -3.93 -4.47 39.57
N ASN A 44 -2.79 -3.87 39.24
CA ASN A 44 -1.55 -3.99 39.99
C ASN A 44 -0.83 -2.62 40.00
N ARG A 45 0.03 -2.37 41.00
CA ARG A 45 0.86 -1.17 41.10
C ARG A 45 2.21 -1.30 40.38
N SER A 46 2.55 -2.49 39.87
CA SER A 46 3.85 -2.75 39.24
C SER A 46 4.08 -1.92 37.97
N ASP A 47 5.36 -1.66 37.68
CA ASP A 47 5.79 -0.94 36.48
C ASP A 47 5.37 -1.67 35.19
N LYS A 48 5.54 -2.99 35.14
CA LYS A 48 5.01 -3.86 34.07
C LYS A 48 3.51 -3.65 33.84
N TYR A 49 2.73 -3.57 34.91
CA TYR A 49 1.29 -3.33 34.78
C TYR A 49 1.01 -1.96 34.15
N ASN A 50 1.58 -0.89 34.72
CA ASN A 50 1.28 0.47 34.30
C ASN A 50 1.80 0.81 32.89
N LYS A 51 2.97 0.28 32.52
CA LYS A 51 3.68 0.62 31.27
C LYS A 51 3.46 -0.38 30.12
N ILE A 52 2.94 -1.59 30.39
CA ILE A 52 2.79 -2.65 29.38
C ILE A 52 1.37 -3.23 29.40
N ILE A 53 0.94 -3.87 30.49
CA ILE A 53 -0.36 -4.56 30.54
C ILE A 53 -1.54 -3.60 30.36
N LYS A 54 -1.51 -2.45 31.06
CA LYS A 54 -2.60 -1.48 31.03
C LYS A 54 -2.81 -0.88 29.63
N PRO A 55 -1.77 -0.43 28.89
CA PRO A 55 -1.91 -0.07 27.47
C PRO A 55 -2.53 -1.19 26.62
N ILE A 56 -1.97 -2.41 26.65
CA ILE A 56 -2.45 -3.55 25.85
C ILE A 56 -3.95 -3.82 26.09
N TYR A 57 -4.39 -3.74 27.35
CA TYR A 57 -5.80 -3.92 27.71
C TYR A 57 -6.73 -2.82 27.17
N HIS A 58 -6.27 -1.57 27.10
CA HIS A 58 -7.08 -0.49 26.52
C HIS A 58 -7.23 -0.68 25.00
N GLU A 59 -6.16 -1.06 24.31
CA GLU A 59 -6.22 -1.42 22.89
C GLU A 59 -7.16 -2.61 22.65
N TYR A 60 -6.99 -3.72 23.39
CA TYR A 60 -7.87 -4.89 23.33
C TYR A 60 -9.35 -4.51 23.51
N LYS A 61 -9.66 -3.67 24.51
CA LYS A 61 -11.03 -3.24 24.78
C LYS A 61 -11.61 -2.41 23.63
N LEU A 62 -10.82 -1.51 23.04
CA LEU A 62 -11.23 -0.72 21.88
C LEU A 62 -11.48 -1.61 20.65
N HIS A 63 -10.57 -2.55 20.36
CA HIS A 63 -10.76 -3.51 19.26
C HIS A 63 -12.04 -4.34 19.45
N LYS A 64 -12.31 -4.83 20.66
CA LYS A 64 -13.52 -5.61 20.99
C LYS A 64 -14.80 -4.81 20.76
N GLU A 65 -14.82 -3.53 21.15
CA GLU A 65 -15.95 -2.63 20.93
C GLU A 65 -16.15 -2.28 19.45
N ILE A 66 -15.06 -2.14 18.68
CA ILE A 66 -15.12 -1.91 17.23
C ILE A 66 -15.72 -3.13 16.52
N VAL A 67 -15.25 -4.35 16.83
CA VAL A 67 -15.75 -5.60 16.23
C VAL A 67 -17.25 -5.74 16.45
N GLN A 68 -17.72 -5.55 17.69
CA GLN A 68 -19.15 -5.58 18.03
C GLN A 68 -19.97 -4.59 17.18
N LYS A 69 -19.52 -3.33 17.07
CA LYS A 69 -20.20 -2.32 16.23
C LYS A 69 -20.18 -2.71 14.74
N THR A 70 -19.10 -3.30 14.23
CA THR A 70 -19.07 -3.76 12.83
C THR A 70 -20.01 -4.92 12.57
N ASP A 71 -20.16 -5.84 13.51
CA ASP A 71 -21.11 -6.97 13.42
C ASP A 71 -22.56 -6.47 13.47
N GLU A 72 -22.88 -5.54 14.38
CA GLU A 72 -24.19 -4.87 14.42
C GLU A 72 -24.53 -4.16 13.11
N ILE A 73 -23.57 -3.42 12.53
CA ILE A 73 -23.73 -2.74 11.23
C ILE A 73 -23.96 -3.76 10.10
N ASN A 74 -23.22 -4.87 10.10
CA ASN A 74 -23.36 -5.92 9.10
C ASN A 74 -24.69 -6.67 9.23
N GLU A 75 -25.14 -6.94 10.46
CA GLU A 75 -26.45 -7.54 10.71
C GLU A 75 -27.60 -6.58 10.35
N ALA A 76 -27.47 -5.28 10.65
CA ALA A 76 -28.42 -4.25 10.26
C ALA A 76 -28.52 -4.11 8.72
N LYS A 77 -27.37 -4.13 8.01
CA LYS A 77 -27.33 -4.20 6.54
C LYS A 77 -28.06 -5.45 6.03
N LYS A 78 -27.77 -6.63 6.59
CA LYS A 78 -28.43 -7.89 6.24
C LYS A 78 -29.94 -7.84 6.46
N LYS A 79 -30.40 -7.30 7.59
CA LYS A 79 -31.83 -7.11 7.92
C LYS A 79 -32.52 -6.09 6.99
N LYS A 80 -31.80 -5.06 6.51
CA LYS A 80 -32.33 -4.07 5.57
C LYS A 80 -32.55 -4.64 4.17
N ILE A 81 -31.69 -5.55 3.71
CA ILE A 81 -31.81 -6.25 2.42
C ILE A 81 -33.04 -7.19 2.37
N VAL A 82 -33.53 -7.68 3.51
CA VAL A 82 -34.66 -8.63 3.59
C VAL A 82 -36.06 -7.95 3.56
N LYS A 83 -36.13 -6.61 3.45
CA LYS A 83 -37.41 -5.86 3.44
C LYS A 83 -37.79 -5.23 2.10
N GLU A 84 -37.04 -5.48 1.04
CA GLU A 84 -37.38 -5.02 -0.31
C GLU A 84 -38.03 -6.19 -1.09
N PRO A 85 -39.23 -6.02 -1.68
CA PRO A 85 -39.92 -7.13 -2.36
C PRO A 85 -39.19 -7.51 -3.65
N GLU A 86 -38.97 -8.81 -3.86
CA GLU A 86 -38.30 -9.34 -5.04
C GLU A 86 -38.89 -8.79 -6.36
N PRO A 87 -38.08 -8.18 -7.25
CA PRO A 87 -38.54 -7.84 -8.58
C PRO A 87 -38.71 -9.12 -9.41
N LYS A 88 -39.95 -9.63 -9.47
CA LYS A 88 -40.34 -10.75 -10.33
C LYS A 88 -40.21 -10.38 -11.82
N LEU A 89 -39.07 -10.64 -12.45
CA LEU A 89 -38.93 -10.60 -13.91
C LEU A 89 -38.33 -11.87 -14.50
N ALA A 90 -39.25 -12.70 -15.01
CA ALA A 90 -39.18 -13.61 -16.16
C ALA A 90 -37.92 -14.45 -16.44
N LYS A 91 -38.14 -15.76 -16.57
CA LYS A 91 -37.16 -16.73 -17.09
C LYS A 91 -37.05 -16.67 -18.63
N ALA A 92 -35.84 -17.03 -19.10
CA ALA A 92 -35.50 -17.62 -20.41
C ALA A 92 -35.36 -16.71 -21.66
N ASN A 93 -34.13 -16.70 -22.20
CA ASN A 93 -33.87 -17.41 -23.45
C ASN A 93 -32.38 -17.77 -23.66
N LYS A 94 -32.10 -18.97 -24.23
CA LYS A 94 -30.75 -19.43 -24.63
C LYS A 94 -30.61 -19.37 -26.17
N LYS A 95 -29.52 -18.80 -26.69
CA LYS A 95 -28.95 -18.94 -28.06
C LYS A 95 -27.70 -18.05 -28.15
N LYS A 96 -26.63 -18.32 -28.90
CA LYS A 96 -26.03 -19.57 -29.44
C LYS A 96 -24.58 -19.21 -29.86
N ILE A 97 -23.60 -20.09 -29.65
CA ILE A 97 -22.17 -19.88 -29.95
C ILE A 97 -21.89 -19.89 -31.46
N VAL A 98 -21.08 -18.94 -31.95
CA VAL A 98 -20.32 -18.95 -33.24
C VAL A 98 -19.03 -18.15 -32.99
N LYS A 99 -17.85 -18.77 -32.77
CA LYS A 99 -16.85 -19.26 -33.75
C LYS A 99 -16.14 -18.18 -34.59
N GLU A 100 -14.83 -18.14 -34.35
CA GLU A 100 -13.73 -17.39 -34.99
C GLU A 100 -13.36 -17.89 -36.40
N PRO A 101 -12.68 -17.04 -37.21
CA PRO A 101 -11.69 -17.52 -38.17
C PRO A 101 -10.36 -16.71 -38.19
N GLU A 102 -9.24 -17.43 -38.14
CA GLU A 102 -7.89 -16.96 -38.57
C GLU A 102 -7.72 -17.02 -40.12
N PRO A 103 -6.51 -16.83 -40.71
CA PRO A 103 -5.61 -15.66 -40.73
C PRO A 103 -5.17 -15.27 -42.18
N LYS A 104 -4.28 -14.27 -42.37
CA LYS A 104 -3.04 -14.36 -43.22
C LYS A 104 -2.26 -13.04 -43.46
N LEU A 105 -0.97 -13.19 -43.77
CA LEU A 105 0.07 -12.16 -43.92
C LEU A 105 0.11 -11.48 -45.31
N ALA A 106 0.69 -10.27 -45.40
CA ALA A 106 1.30 -9.69 -46.61
C ALA A 106 2.56 -8.85 -46.26
N LYS A 107 3.47 -8.60 -47.23
CA LYS A 107 4.87 -8.17 -47.00
C LYS A 107 5.27 -6.81 -47.63
N ALA A 108 6.12 -6.07 -46.90
CA ALA A 108 7.30 -5.27 -47.30
C ALA A 108 7.30 -4.25 -48.49
N ASN A 109 7.94 -3.07 -48.28
CA ASN A 109 9.01 -2.54 -49.16
C ASN A 109 9.82 -1.33 -48.57
N LYS A 110 10.95 -0.96 -49.23
CA LYS A 110 12.16 -0.25 -48.67
C LYS A 110 12.36 1.25 -49.10
N LYS A 111 13.24 1.99 -48.37
CA LYS A 111 14.21 3.10 -48.75
C LYS A 111 14.79 3.83 -47.49
N LYS A 112 15.78 4.77 -47.46
CA LYS A 112 17.13 4.92 -48.13
C LYS A 112 17.92 6.23 -47.70
N ILE A 113 18.99 6.13 -46.87
CA ILE A 113 20.27 6.95 -46.76
C ILE A 113 20.18 8.52 -46.72
N VAL A 114 20.72 9.36 -45.79
CA VAL A 114 21.90 9.44 -44.86
C VAL A 114 23.18 10.11 -45.44
N LYS A 115 23.87 11.03 -44.71
CA LYS A 115 25.25 11.53 -44.96
C LYS A 115 25.88 12.40 -43.83
N GLU A 116 27.18 12.19 -43.58
CA GLU A 116 28.22 13.04 -42.92
C GLU A 116 28.65 14.25 -43.80
N PRO A 117 29.49 15.26 -43.36
CA PRO A 117 30.71 15.12 -42.53
C PRO A 117 31.15 16.26 -41.55
N GLU A 118 32.26 16.01 -40.84
CA GLU A 118 33.23 16.91 -40.12
C GLU A 118 33.82 18.08 -40.98
N PRO A 119 34.57 19.10 -40.45
CA PRO A 119 35.49 19.06 -39.28
C PRO A 119 35.60 20.30 -38.33
N GLU A 120 36.44 20.15 -37.30
CA GLU A 120 37.08 21.15 -36.39
C GLU A 120 38.07 22.13 -37.11
N PRO A 121 38.73 23.17 -36.50
CA PRO A 121 38.93 23.43 -35.05
C PRO A 121 38.94 24.90 -34.51
N GLU A 122 39.07 24.98 -33.18
CA GLU A 122 39.74 26.01 -32.34
C GLU A 122 39.34 27.51 -32.36
N SER A 123 38.87 28.03 -31.21
CA SER A 123 39.69 28.91 -30.33
C SER A 123 39.00 29.23 -28.98
N GLU A 124 39.81 29.53 -27.97
CA GLU A 124 39.47 29.60 -26.54
C GLU A 124 38.89 30.96 -26.10
N TYR A 125 38.00 30.99 -25.09
CA TYR A 125 38.31 31.55 -23.75
C TYR A 125 37.18 31.27 -22.73
N GLU A 126 37.50 31.17 -21.45
CA GLU A 126 36.63 30.60 -20.39
C GLU A 126 35.66 31.57 -19.69
N SER A 127 34.69 30.96 -19.01
CA SER A 127 34.04 31.39 -17.75
C SER A 127 33.11 32.62 -17.77
N GLU A 128 31.80 32.37 -17.85
CA GLU A 128 30.86 32.51 -16.71
C GLU A 128 29.45 32.04 -17.10
N TYR A 129 28.82 31.23 -16.23
CA TYR A 129 27.58 30.47 -16.46
C TYR A 129 27.64 29.53 -17.67
N ASP A 130 27.50 28.23 -17.45
CA ASP A 130 26.88 27.40 -18.48
C ASP A 130 25.85 26.42 -17.92
N SER A 131 24.67 26.48 -18.53
CA SER A 131 23.62 25.50 -18.37
C SER A 131 23.98 24.34 -19.29
N THR A 132 24.75 23.37 -18.78
CA THR A 132 25.16 22.20 -19.57
C THR A 132 23.97 21.28 -19.88
N SER A 133 23.27 21.69 -20.93
CA SER A 133 22.69 20.85 -21.99
C SER A 133 23.65 19.68 -22.33
N ALA A 134 23.22 18.56 -22.92
CA ALA A 134 21.94 18.29 -23.56
C ALA A 134 21.71 16.78 -23.67
N ASP A 135 20.45 16.40 -23.89
CA ASP A 135 20.06 15.44 -24.92
C ASP A 135 20.85 14.12 -25.03
N GLU A 136 20.81 13.29 -23.99
CA GLU A 136 20.70 11.86 -24.28
C GLU A 136 19.43 11.66 -25.10
N GLU A 137 19.52 11.07 -26.30
CA GLU A 137 18.35 10.61 -27.03
C GLU A 137 17.63 9.54 -26.18
N VAL A 138 16.66 9.96 -25.37
CA VAL A 138 15.83 9.08 -24.57
C VAL A 138 15.00 8.25 -25.54
N ILE A 139 15.53 7.08 -25.89
CA ILE A 139 14.85 6.04 -26.66
C ILE A 139 13.53 5.79 -25.95
N GLY A 140 12.44 6.28 -26.56
CA GLY A 140 11.10 6.22 -26.00
C GLY A 140 10.65 4.78 -25.82
N LYS A 141 10.98 4.19 -24.66
CA LYS A 141 10.50 2.88 -24.24
C LYS A 141 8.97 2.94 -24.27
N GLY A 142 8.38 2.08 -25.09
CA GLY A 142 7.02 2.23 -25.58
C GLY A 142 5.99 2.48 -24.49
N LEU A 143 5.02 3.34 -24.81
CA LEU A 143 3.91 3.82 -23.98
C LEU A 143 3.43 2.80 -22.93
N HIS A 144 3.98 2.87 -21.72
CA HIS A 144 3.58 1.99 -20.62
C HIS A 144 2.28 2.53 -20.01
N THR A 145 1.13 2.04 -20.49
CA THR A 145 -0.18 2.45 -19.98
C THR A 145 -0.43 1.83 -18.60
N ILE A 146 -0.15 2.60 -17.55
CA ILE A 146 -0.41 2.24 -16.16
C ILE A 146 -1.91 2.33 -15.90
N PHE A 147 -2.56 1.21 -15.62
CA PHE A 147 -3.97 1.16 -15.24
C PHE A 147 -4.11 1.47 -13.75
N LEU A 148 -4.37 2.75 -13.44
CA LEU A 148 -4.59 3.23 -12.08
C LEU A 148 -5.97 2.77 -11.54
N PRO A 149 -6.05 2.31 -10.27
CA PRO A 149 -7.33 2.06 -9.60
C PRO A 149 -8.19 3.33 -9.48
N SER A 150 -9.51 3.19 -9.61
CA SER A 150 -10.46 4.31 -9.50
C SER A 150 -10.95 4.58 -8.07
N ASP A 151 -10.77 3.65 -7.13
CA ASP A 151 -11.10 3.84 -5.71
C ASP A 151 -9.90 4.49 -4.98
N PRO A 152 -10.06 5.67 -4.34
CA PRO A 152 -9.01 6.29 -3.55
C PRO A 152 -8.40 5.37 -2.47
N ASN A 153 -9.17 4.42 -1.91
CA ASN A 153 -8.65 3.49 -0.91
C ASN A 153 -7.69 2.45 -1.50
N GLU A 154 -7.92 2.00 -2.73
CA GLU A 154 -7.00 1.11 -3.46
C GLU A 154 -5.75 1.88 -3.88
N LEU A 155 -5.92 3.15 -4.26
CA LEU A 155 -4.85 4.05 -4.65
C LEU A 155 -3.86 4.30 -3.48
N VAL A 156 -4.35 4.56 -2.27
CA VAL A 156 -3.51 4.68 -1.05
C VAL A 156 -2.78 3.38 -0.72
N LYS A 157 -3.44 2.22 -0.82
CA LYS A 157 -2.79 0.92 -0.58
C LYS A 157 -1.68 0.65 -1.59
N ARG A 158 -1.91 0.95 -2.87
CA ARG A 158 -0.91 0.77 -3.93
C ARG A 158 0.27 1.72 -3.74
N HIS A 159 0.03 2.98 -3.37
CA HIS A 159 1.08 3.94 -2.99
C HIS A 159 1.97 3.40 -1.86
N GLN A 160 1.38 2.86 -0.79
CA GLN A 160 2.13 2.26 0.33
C GLN A 160 3.00 1.08 -0.11
N ILE A 161 2.49 0.19 -0.97
CA ILE A 161 3.26 -0.96 -1.47
C ILE A 161 4.45 -0.48 -2.32
N LEU A 162 4.23 0.44 -3.26
CA LEU A 162 5.29 0.93 -4.15
C LEU A 162 6.36 1.72 -3.39
N PHE A 163 5.98 2.45 -2.34
CA PHE A 163 6.94 3.11 -1.45
C PHE A 163 7.86 2.10 -0.74
N LEU A 164 7.31 0.98 -0.24
CA LEU A 164 8.11 -0.10 0.37
C LEU A 164 8.99 -0.81 -0.65
N GLU A 165 8.50 -1.06 -1.87
CA GLU A 165 9.29 -1.63 -2.97
C GLU A 165 10.46 -0.70 -3.36
N MET A 166 10.22 0.62 -3.40
CA MET A 166 11.25 1.62 -3.63
C MET A 166 12.29 1.68 -2.49
N GLN A 167 11.86 1.62 -1.23
CA GLN A 167 12.76 1.51 -0.07
C GLN A 167 13.59 0.21 -0.08
N ALA A 168 13.05 -0.87 -0.65
CA ALA A 168 13.78 -2.12 -0.88
C ALA A 168 14.76 -2.06 -2.08
N GLY A 169 14.89 -0.91 -2.75
CA GLY A 169 15.82 -0.68 -3.85
C GLY A 169 15.26 -0.99 -5.25
N ASN A 170 13.95 -1.23 -5.40
CA ASN A 170 13.34 -1.39 -6.71
C ASN A 170 13.13 -0.01 -7.37
N THR A 171 13.91 0.31 -8.41
CA THR A 171 13.77 1.56 -9.17
C THR A 171 12.71 1.48 -10.27
N GLY A 172 12.26 0.27 -10.65
CA GLY A 172 11.28 0.07 -11.72
C GLY A 172 9.86 0.54 -11.40
N VAL A 173 9.57 0.81 -10.13
CA VAL A 173 8.25 1.24 -9.63
C VAL A 173 8.05 2.76 -9.61
N PHE A 174 9.11 3.55 -9.85
CA PHE A 174 9.08 5.00 -9.70
C PHE A 174 8.00 5.69 -10.54
N ASN A 175 7.82 5.26 -11.80
CA ASN A 175 6.81 5.82 -12.70
C ASN A 175 5.37 5.53 -12.23
N GLU A 176 5.12 4.36 -11.64
CA GLU A 176 3.81 4.02 -11.08
C GLU A 176 3.56 4.77 -9.79
N PHE A 177 4.59 4.88 -8.93
CA PHE A 177 4.53 5.66 -7.70
C PHE A 177 4.17 7.12 -7.99
N HIS A 178 4.88 7.79 -8.92
CA HIS A 178 4.60 9.18 -9.30
C HIS A 178 3.17 9.36 -9.83
N ALA A 179 2.72 8.51 -10.76
CA ALA A 179 1.38 8.59 -11.34
C ALA A 179 0.25 8.39 -10.29
N ILE A 180 0.51 7.57 -9.27
CA ILE A 180 -0.41 7.36 -8.13
C ILE A 180 -0.41 8.57 -7.21
N THR A 181 0.76 9.15 -6.91
CA THR A 181 0.90 10.37 -6.11
C THR A 181 0.16 11.55 -6.75
N ASP A 182 0.34 11.79 -8.06
CA ASP A 182 -0.36 12.84 -8.80
C ASP A 182 -1.88 12.69 -8.69
N GLN A 183 -2.38 11.46 -8.81
CA GLN A 183 -3.79 11.16 -8.67
C GLN A 183 -4.29 11.30 -7.22
N LEU A 184 -3.48 11.01 -6.20
CA LEU A 184 -3.80 11.24 -4.78
C LEU A 184 -3.82 12.73 -4.41
N MET A 185 -2.89 13.53 -4.95
CA MET A 185 -2.90 15.00 -4.83
C MET A 185 -4.17 15.57 -5.48
N LYS A 186 -4.56 15.07 -6.66
CA LYS A 186 -5.82 15.44 -7.33
C LYS A 186 -7.09 15.11 -6.53
N TYR A 187 -7.05 14.08 -5.67
CA TYR A 187 -8.14 13.79 -4.72
C TYR A 187 -8.08 14.62 -3.44
N GLY A 188 -7.05 15.44 -3.23
CA GLY A 188 -6.84 16.21 -1.99
C GLY A 188 -6.50 15.33 -0.77
N LEU A 189 -5.95 14.13 -1.01
CA LEU A 189 -5.57 13.18 0.06
C LEU A 189 -4.11 13.31 0.49
N LEU A 190 -3.28 13.92 -0.35
CA LEU A 190 -1.91 14.33 -0.05
C LEU A 190 -1.78 15.83 -0.30
N ASP A 191 -0.92 16.47 0.49
CA ASP A 191 -0.55 17.88 0.39
C ASP A 191 0.90 17.99 -0.13
N GLU A 192 1.27 19.12 -0.73
CA GLU A 192 2.60 19.34 -1.31
C GLU A 192 3.71 19.22 -0.25
N SER A 193 3.39 19.47 1.02
CA SER A 193 4.26 19.27 2.18
C SER A 193 4.70 17.82 2.43
N PHE A 194 4.12 16.84 1.73
CA PHE A 194 4.51 15.43 1.82
C PHE A 194 5.88 15.12 1.18
N PHE A 195 6.39 16.00 0.32
CA PHE A 195 7.73 15.87 -0.28
C PHE A 195 8.74 16.84 0.36
N PRO A 196 9.67 16.36 1.19
CA PRO A 196 10.91 17.07 1.42
C PRO A 196 11.78 16.97 0.16
N LEU A 197 11.95 18.09 -0.53
CA LEU A 197 12.97 18.31 -1.57
C LEU A 197 14.40 18.16 -1.00
#